data_AF-A0A0M8QN49-F1
#
_entry.id   AF-A0A0M8QN49-F1
#
_cell.length_a   1.000
_cell.length_b   1.000
_cell.length_c   1.000
_cell.angle_alpha   90.00
_cell.angle_beta   90.00
_cell.angle_gamma   90.00
#
_symmetry.space_group_name_H-M   'P 1'
#
loop_
_entity.id
_entity.type
_entity.pdbx_description
1 polymer ?
#
loop_
_entity_poly.entity_id
_entity_poly.type
_entity_poly.pdbx_seq_one_letter_code
_entity_poly.pdbx_strand_id
1 'polypeptide(L)'
;MNRPVRVLAQRPARRPSLTEWVEGLPGLSGRARRLLLEGDTERRYAGRTSADSGYRLTMALAVAVSQPGREWTFAQWWEALVLRPTAGGAWARSLRSRKGEQYAEGKLAGMLDKARAFVGTSGAIVCRADAMVAIARVRAAVEAVVWPGPGGGTDLKNLTARLQLAEQAGGLEHEVSVRQLAELMGCARSTVEASNTRLRAAGWLSLVTVGTGERSSTWSLRIPQEAEASCARPGHRPAPGERGAEGVPDAHTDREVSTRALGTVMGTDACHHYAHGTSGARILAALHPLDGLDIAHLAAVIGLHRTTVRRRVDKLVEDGLAEEADGLVYLPRHLAGDEGLRPDPDQLRQVALDRGTAGLGERRRKRHSDQRRYYREWLTARAQRAAKRRQPGRARLRLVPEGVVDQNTGELRDPAWQGWIVDDPYRPTWPTPPWPGDASPEAVCG
;
A
#
# COMPACT_ATOMS: atom_id res chain seq x y z
N MET A 1 -25.13 -68.66 35.68
CA MET A 1 -25.94 -67.42 35.69
C MET A 1 -25.26 -66.39 34.80
N ASN A 2 -25.70 -66.25 33.55
CA ASN A 2 -25.14 -65.28 32.60
C ASN A 2 -25.82 -63.92 32.78
N ARG A 3 -25.06 -62.89 33.18
CA ARG A 3 -25.52 -61.50 33.17
C ARG A 3 -25.63 -61.02 31.72
N PRO A 4 -26.76 -60.43 31.29
CA PRO A 4 -26.87 -59.86 29.97
C PRO A 4 -26.01 -58.59 29.87
N VAL A 5 -25.15 -58.54 28.84
CA VAL A 5 -24.37 -57.36 28.48
C VAL A 5 -25.34 -56.28 28.00
N ARG A 6 -25.44 -55.20 28.76
CA ARG A 6 -26.28 -54.04 28.45
C ARG A 6 -25.63 -53.28 27.30
N VAL A 7 -26.18 -53.41 26.09
CA VAL A 7 -25.78 -52.63 24.91
C VAL A 7 -26.09 -51.17 25.20
N LEU A 8 -25.05 -50.38 25.50
CA LEU A 8 -25.15 -48.93 25.60
C LEU A 8 -25.48 -48.38 24.21
N ALA A 9 -26.70 -47.89 24.03
CA ALA A 9 -27.12 -47.18 22.84
C ALA A 9 -26.15 -46.02 22.60
N GLN A 10 -25.36 -46.10 21.53
CA GLN A 10 -24.46 -45.03 21.11
C GLN A 10 -25.31 -43.78 20.84
N ARG A 11 -25.12 -42.73 21.66
CA ARG A 11 -25.75 -41.43 21.42
C ARG A 11 -25.30 -40.95 20.03
N PRO A 12 -26.23 -40.54 19.14
CA PRO A 12 -25.85 -40.01 17.84
C PRO A 12 -24.95 -38.80 18.03
N ALA A 13 -23.75 -38.85 17.45
CA ALA A 13 -22.79 -37.77 17.51
C ALA A 13 -23.45 -36.48 16.98
N ARG A 14 -23.40 -35.41 17.79
CA ARG A 14 -23.92 -34.10 17.42
C ARG A 14 -23.22 -33.63 16.14
N ARG A 15 -23.98 -33.36 15.08
CA ARG A 15 -23.43 -32.75 13.87
C ARG A 15 -22.99 -31.31 14.19
N PRO A 16 -21.76 -30.90 13.84
CA PRO A 16 -21.31 -29.53 14.03
C PRO A 16 -22.17 -28.57 13.20
N SER A 17 -22.38 -27.36 13.73
CA SER A 17 -23.00 -26.26 12.99
C SER A 17 -22.13 -25.87 11.78
N LEU A 18 -22.71 -25.16 10.81
CA LEU A 18 -21.98 -24.71 9.62
C LEU A 18 -20.76 -23.86 10.00
N THR A 19 -20.92 -22.99 11.00
CA THR A 19 -19.84 -22.13 11.51
C THR A 19 -18.74 -22.96 12.16
N GLU A 20 -19.07 -23.87 13.08
CA GLU A 20 -18.10 -24.76 13.73
C GLU A 20 -17.35 -25.62 12.69
N TRP A 21 -18.06 -26.08 11.65
CA TRP A 21 -17.45 -26.84 10.55
C TRP A 21 -16.46 -25.98 9.76
N VAL A 22 -16.84 -24.77 9.32
CA VAL A 22 -15.92 -23.85 8.62
C VAL A 22 -14.75 -23.45 9.51
N GLU A 23 -14.98 -23.33 10.82
CA GLU A 23 -13.91 -23.03 11.79
C GLU A 23 -12.92 -24.18 11.95
N GLY A 24 -13.38 -25.42 11.80
CA GLY A 24 -12.55 -26.62 11.76
C GLY A 24 -11.81 -26.85 10.44
N LEU A 25 -12.13 -26.10 9.38
CA LEU A 25 -11.45 -26.26 8.09
C LEU A 25 -9.99 -25.77 8.16
N PRO A 26 -9.03 -26.62 7.77
CA PRO A 26 -7.62 -26.26 7.80
C PRO A 26 -7.31 -25.18 6.77
N GLY A 27 -6.35 -24.32 7.08
CA GLY A 27 -5.71 -23.45 6.10
C GLY A 27 -6.51 -22.23 5.61
N LEU A 28 -7.78 -22.05 5.96
CA LEU A 28 -8.50 -20.82 5.59
C LEU A 28 -8.12 -19.63 6.48
N SER A 29 -7.74 -18.52 5.85
CA SER A 29 -7.63 -17.23 6.54
C SER A 29 -9.00 -16.77 7.06
N GLY A 30 -9.04 -15.95 8.11
CA GLY A 30 -10.30 -15.41 8.64
C GLY A 30 -11.13 -14.66 7.59
N ARG A 31 -10.46 -13.96 6.65
CA ARG A 31 -11.13 -13.31 5.52
C ARG A 31 -11.74 -14.31 4.55
N ALA A 32 -11.04 -15.40 4.23
CA ALA A 32 -11.57 -16.44 3.35
C ALA A 32 -12.72 -17.23 4.00
N ARG A 33 -12.65 -17.47 5.32
CA ARG A 33 -13.77 -18.03 6.12
C ARG A 33 -15.00 -17.13 6.03
N ARG A 34 -14.82 -15.83 6.26
CA ARG A 34 -15.92 -14.85 6.13
C ARG A 34 -16.49 -14.83 4.73
N LEU A 35 -15.63 -14.80 3.70
CA LEU A 35 -16.05 -14.84 2.30
C LEU A 35 -16.84 -16.11 1.94
N LEU A 36 -16.47 -17.26 2.52
CA LEU A 36 -17.19 -18.52 2.35
C LEU A 36 -18.55 -18.49 3.07
N LEU A 37 -18.59 -18.05 4.33
CA LEU A 37 -19.80 -18.04 5.15
C LEU A 37 -20.81 -16.98 4.73
N GLU A 38 -20.36 -15.74 4.55
CA GLU A 38 -21.19 -14.54 4.38
C GLU A 38 -21.27 -14.09 2.91
N GLY A 39 -20.37 -14.57 2.05
CA GLY A 39 -20.26 -14.10 0.68
C GLY A 39 -19.54 -12.75 0.57
N ASP A 40 -19.72 -12.05 -0.54
CA ASP A 40 -19.04 -10.78 -0.82
C ASP A 40 -19.85 -9.57 -0.33
N THR A 41 -19.93 -9.42 1.00
CA THR A 41 -20.64 -8.32 1.67
C THR A 41 -20.07 -6.93 1.32
N GLU A 42 -18.77 -6.87 1.03
CA GLU A 42 -18.04 -5.65 0.66
C GLU A 42 -18.07 -5.33 -0.85
N ARG A 43 -18.72 -6.17 -1.68
CA ARG A 43 -18.78 -6.03 -3.15
C ARG A 43 -17.41 -5.94 -3.84
N ARG A 44 -16.37 -6.58 -3.28
CA ARG A 44 -15.01 -6.60 -3.84
C ARG A 44 -14.89 -7.41 -5.13
N TYR A 45 -15.77 -8.39 -5.29
CA TYR A 45 -15.82 -9.30 -6.43
C TYR A 45 -17.03 -9.00 -7.32
N ALA A 46 -17.57 -7.78 -7.27
CA ALA A 46 -18.65 -7.36 -8.16
C ALA A 46 -18.24 -7.50 -9.64
N GLY A 47 -19.04 -8.25 -10.38
CA GLY A 47 -18.96 -8.43 -11.82
C GLY A 47 -20.07 -7.68 -12.55
N ARG A 48 -20.05 -7.76 -13.89
CA ARG A 48 -21.10 -7.14 -14.74
C ARG A 48 -22.46 -7.82 -14.57
N THR A 49 -22.46 -9.08 -14.15
CA THR A 49 -23.64 -9.89 -13.91
C THR A 49 -23.47 -10.66 -12.60
N SER A 50 -24.57 -11.18 -12.04
CA SER A 50 -24.52 -12.05 -10.86
C SER A 50 -23.67 -13.30 -11.08
N ALA A 51 -23.66 -13.84 -12.31
CA ALA A 51 -22.84 -14.99 -12.68
C ALA A 51 -21.34 -14.65 -12.71
N ASP A 52 -20.97 -13.46 -13.19
CA ASP A 52 -19.59 -12.96 -13.16
C ASP A 52 -19.13 -12.70 -11.72
N SER A 53 -19.96 -12.06 -10.88
CA SER A 53 -19.66 -11.86 -9.46
C SER A 53 -19.42 -13.19 -8.73
N GLY A 54 -20.31 -14.16 -8.95
CA GLY A 54 -20.19 -15.49 -8.34
C GLY A 54 -18.95 -16.25 -8.80
N TYR A 55 -18.59 -16.14 -10.09
CA TYR A 55 -17.36 -16.73 -10.63
C TYR A 55 -16.11 -16.11 -9.99
N ARG A 56 -16.04 -14.77 -9.89
CA ARG A 56 -14.90 -14.06 -9.29
C ARG A 56 -14.72 -14.39 -7.83
N LEU A 57 -15.82 -14.42 -7.06
CA LEU A 57 -15.82 -14.84 -5.65
C LEU A 57 -15.29 -16.27 -5.53
N THR A 58 -15.83 -17.19 -6.33
CA THR A 58 -15.41 -18.60 -6.33
C THR A 58 -13.93 -18.75 -6.71
N MET A 59 -13.42 -17.99 -7.68
CA MET A 59 -11.99 -17.96 -8.00
C MET A 59 -11.14 -17.44 -6.84
N ALA A 60 -11.59 -16.39 -6.14
CA ALA A 60 -10.87 -15.87 -4.99
C ALA A 60 -10.78 -16.89 -3.84
N LEU A 61 -11.87 -17.62 -3.61
CA LEU A 61 -11.86 -18.75 -2.68
C LEU A 61 -10.93 -19.88 -3.15
N ALA A 62 -10.94 -20.21 -4.45
CA ALA A 62 -10.05 -21.21 -5.04
C ALA A 62 -8.58 -20.84 -4.82
N VAL A 63 -8.23 -19.56 -5.04
CA VAL A 63 -6.89 -19.03 -4.73
C VAL A 63 -6.58 -19.17 -3.25
N ALA A 64 -7.50 -18.80 -2.35
CA ALA A 64 -7.27 -18.89 -0.91
C ALA A 64 -6.99 -20.32 -0.41
N VAL A 65 -7.55 -21.34 -1.05
CA VAL A 65 -7.38 -22.76 -0.69
C VAL A 65 -6.34 -23.50 -1.54
N SER A 66 -5.72 -22.82 -2.50
CA SER A 66 -4.63 -23.37 -3.35
C SER A 66 -3.24 -22.97 -2.85
N GLN A 67 -3.16 -22.42 -1.64
CA GLN A 67 -1.93 -21.87 -1.09
C GLN A 67 -1.04 -22.98 -0.50
N PRO A 68 0.29 -22.96 -0.75
CA PRO A 68 1.22 -23.93 -0.19
C PRO A 68 1.07 -24.11 1.33
N GLY A 69 1.03 -25.37 1.78
CA GLY A 69 0.84 -25.72 3.20
C GLY A 69 -0.59 -25.52 3.75
N ARG A 70 -1.53 -25.07 2.91
CA ARG A 70 -2.95 -24.84 3.23
C ARG A 70 -3.88 -25.38 2.15
N GLU A 71 -3.35 -26.30 1.35
CA GLU A 71 -3.96 -26.79 0.13
C GLU A 71 -5.17 -27.64 0.46
N TRP A 72 -6.33 -27.25 -0.08
CA TRP A 72 -7.48 -28.12 -0.03
C TRP A 72 -7.40 -29.17 -1.13
N THR A 73 -7.85 -30.37 -0.78
CA THR A 73 -8.22 -31.39 -1.75
C THR A 73 -9.46 -30.94 -2.54
N PHE A 74 -9.65 -31.51 -3.73
CA PHE A 74 -10.86 -31.25 -4.50
C PHE A 74 -12.13 -31.67 -3.74
N ALA A 75 -12.07 -32.74 -2.93
CA ALA A 75 -13.18 -33.20 -2.10
C ALA A 75 -13.60 -32.14 -1.06
N GLN A 76 -12.63 -31.53 -0.36
CA GLN A 76 -12.91 -30.44 0.60
C GLN A 76 -13.50 -29.21 -0.09
N TRP A 77 -12.96 -28.87 -1.27
CA TRP A 77 -13.46 -27.79 -2.10
C TRP A 77 -14.91 -28.01 -2.56
N TRP A 78 -15.21 -29.23 -3.03
CA TRP A 78 -16.55 -29.64 -3.44
C TRP A 78 -17.52 -29.65 -2.26
N GLU A 79 -17.12 -30.19 -1.11
CA GLU A 79 -17.95 -30.21 0.09
C GLU A 79 -18.33 -28.78 0.50
N ALA A 80 -17.35 -27.87 0.59
CA ALA A 80 -17.56 -26.49 1.03
C ALA A 80 -18.49 -25.67 0.13
N LEU A 81 -18.37 -25.84 -1.18
CA LEU A 81 -19.13 -25.04 -2.13
C LEU A 81 -20.47 -25.66 -2.51
N VAL A 82 -20.52 -26.98 -2.68
CA VAL A 82 -21.67 -27.67 -3.29
C VAL A 82 -22.53 -28.35 -2.24
N LEU A 83 -21.92 -29.08 -1.30
CA LEU A 83 -22.66 -29.89 -0.33
C LEU A 83 -23.12 -29.10 0.89
N ARG A 84 -22.42 -28.01 1.23
CA ARG A 84 -22.76 -27.13 2.35
C ARG A 84 -23.46 -25.86 1.87
N PRO A 85 -24.47 -25.35 2.60
CA PRO A 85 -25.24 -24.16 2.21
C PRO A 85 -24.50 -22.85 2.56
N THR A 86 -23.23 -22.72 2.17
CA THR A 86 -22.40 -21.52 2.39
C THR A 86 -22.77 -20.41 1.40
N ALA A 87 -22.75 -19.14 1.79
CA ALA A 87 -23.05 -18.04 0.85
C ALA A 87 -22.03 -17.99 -0.31
N GLY A 88 -20.75 -18.22 -0.04
CA GLY A 88 -19.70 -18.30 -1.05
C GLY A 88 -19.88 -19.45 -2.05
N GLY A 89 -20.58 -20.52 -1.67
CA GLY A 89 -20.93 -21.63 -2.55
C GLY A 89 -22.19 -21.45 -3.39
N ALA A 90 -22.93 -20.33 -3.23
CA ALA A 90 -24.22 -20.14 -3.90
C ALA A 90 -24.13 -20.25 -5.43
N TRP A 91 -23.06 -19.70 -6.02
CA TRP A 91 -22.82 -19.78 -7.46
C TRP A 91 -22.54 -21.22 -7.92
N ALA A 92 -21.73 -21.97 -7.18
CA ALA A 92 -21.41 -23.37 -7.48
C ALA A 92 -22.66 -24.26 -7.43
N ARG A 93 -23.52 -24.07 -6.42
CA ARG A 93 -24.81 -24.78 -6.33
C ARG A 93 -25.75 -24.40 -7.48
N SER A 94 -25.85 -23.11 -7.81
CA SER A 94 -26.62 -22.65 -8.98
C SER A 94 -26.08 -23.21 -10.30
N LEU A 95 -24.76 -23.36 -10.42
CA LEU A 95 -24.13 -23.97 -11.58
C LEU A 95 -24.51 -25.44 -11.73
N ARG A 96 -24.42 -26.21 -10.63
CA ARG A 96 -24.84 -27.62 -10.56
C ARG A 96 -26.31 -27.78 -10.94
N SER A 97 -27.20 -26.98 -10.36
CA SER A 97 -28.64 -27.06 -10.65
C SER A 97 -28.97 -26.74 -12.11
N ARG A 98 -28.25 -25.83 -12.76
CA ARG A 98 -28.54 -25.39 -14.14
C ARG A 98 -27.86 -26.23 -15.22
N LYS A 99 -26.68 -26.81 -14.93
CA LYS A 99 -25.81 -27.46 -15.93
C LYS A 99 -25.49 -28.92 -15.61
N GLY A 100 -25.97 -29.43 -14.49
CA GLY A 100 -25.71 -30.79 -14.03
C GLY A 100 -24.44 -30.90 -13.18
N GLU A 101 -24.32 -32.04 -12.52
CA GLU A 101 -23.26 -32.33 -11.56
C GLU A 101 -21.88 -32.45 -12.20
N GLN A 102 -21.76 -33.28 -13.24
CA GLN A 102 -20.50 -33.49 -13.98
C GLN A 102 -19.91 -32.16 -14.51
N TYR A 103 -20.76 -31.27 -15.03
CA TYR A 103 -20.29 -29.97 -15.54
C TYR A 103 -19.78 -29.07 -14.41
N ALA A 104 -20.50 -29.02 -13.28
CA ALA A 104 -20.07 -28.24 -12.12
C ALA A 104 -18.76 -28.79 -11.53
N GLU A 105 -18.61 -30.12 -11.47
CA GLU A 105 -17.41 -30.80 -11.00
C GLU A 105 -16.19 -30.42 -11.84
N GLY A 106 -16.26 -30.63 -13.16
CA GLY A 106 -15.17 -30.27 -14.08
C GLY A 106 -14.85 -28.77 -14.05
N LYS A 107 -15.87 -27.91 -13.90
CA LYS A 107 -15.64 -26.46 -13.81
C LYS A 107 -14.92 -26.07 -12.52
N LEU A 108 -15.34 -26.60 -11.38
CA LEU A 108 -14.72 -26.30 -10.09
C LEU A 108 -13.32 -26.88 -9.97
N ALA A 109 -13.07 -28.08 -10.53
CA ALA A 109 -11.74 -28.66 -10.61
C ALA A 109 -10.81 -27.77 -11.44
N GLY A 110 -11.24 -27.37 -12.64
CA GLY A 110 -10.47 -26.46 -13.48
C GLY A 110 -10.23 -25.08 -12.88
N MET A 111 -11.13 -24.58 -12.02
CA MET A 111 -10.91 -23.34 -11.26
C MET A 111 -9.84 -23.53 -10.18
N LEU A 112 -9.85 -24.66 -9.48
CA LEU A 112 -8.84 -25.01 -8.48
C LEU A 112 -7.46 -25.19 -9.11
N ASP A 113 -7.36 -25.88 -10.25
CA ASP A 113 -6.09 -26.06 -10.96
C ASP A 113 -5.53 -24.73 -11.50
N LYS A 114 -6.39 -23.87 -12.03
CA LYS A 114 -6.00 -22.51 -12.43
C LYS A 114 -5.50 -21.69 -11.25
N ALA A 115 -6.16 -21.81 -10.10
CA ALA A 115 -5.74 -21.15 -8.88
C ALA A 115 -4.37 -21.67 -8.41
N ARG A 116 -4.14 -22.98 -8.42
CA ARG A 116 -2.84 -23.59 -8.08
C ARG A 116 -1.73 -23.15 -9.03
N ALA A 117 -1.97 -23.17 -10.35
CA ALA A 117 -1.00 -22.67 -11.33
C ALA A 117 -0.67 -21.19 -11.11
N PHE A 118 -1.69 -20.37 -10.85
CA PHE A 118 -1.52 -18.95 -10.53
C PHE A 118 -0.68 -18.74 -9.25
N VAL A 119 -0.98 -19.50 -8.19
CA VAL A 119 -0.23 -19.45 -6.93
C VAL A 119 1.19 -19.98 -7.10
N GLY A 120 1.43 -21.00 -7.92
CA GLY A 120 2.78 -21.52 -8.18
C GLY A 120 3.68 -20.58 -8.98
N THR A 121 3.10 -19.69 -9.80
CA THR A 121 3.85 -18.70 -10.59
C THR A 121 4.11 -17.39 -9.85
N SER A 122 3.25 -17.03 -8.90
CA SER A 122 3.45 -15.87 -8.05
C SER A 122 4.28 -16.31 -6.86
N GLY A 123 5.42 -15.69 -6.57
CA GLY A 123 6.09 -15.86 -5.26
C GLY A 123 5.15 -15.33 -4.17
N ALA A 124 4.17 -16.14 -3.78
CA ALA A 124 2.93 -15.63 -3.24
C ALA A 124 3.13 -15.28 -1.77
N ILE A 125 2.94 -14.00 -1.47
CA ILE A 125 2.65 -13.53 -0.13
C ILE A 125 1.25 -14.07 0.22
N VAL A 126 1.22 -15.31 0.71
CA VAL A 126 0.02 -16.13 0.93
C VAL A 126 -0.82 -15.60 2.11
N CYS A 127 -0.14 -15.09 3.13
CA CYS A 127 -0.77 -14.45 4.26
C CYS A 127 0.10 -13.32 4.81
N ARG A 128 -0.41 -12.63 5.85
CA ARG A 128 0.36 -11.57 6.52
C ARG A 128 1.73 -12.06 6.98
N ALA A 129 1.86 -13.30 7.43
CA ALA A 129 3.16 -13.84 7.85
C ALA A 129 4.17 -13.89 6.68
N ASP A 130 3.77 -14.37 5.51
CA ASP A 130 4.64 -14.41 4.33
C ASP A 130 4.99 -13.00 3.84
N ALA A 131 4.05 -12.06 4.01
CA ALA A 131 4.30 -10.65 3.74
C ALA A 131 5.40 -10.11 4.64
N MET A 132 5.33 -10.43 5.94
CA MET A 132 6.33 -10.03 6.92
C MET A 132 7.68 -10.70 6.64
N VAL A 133 7.70 -11.97 6.19
CA VAL A 133 8.93 -12.65 5.76
C VAL A 133 9.53 -11.97 4.53
N ALA A 134 8.73 -11.63 3.53
CA ALA A 134 9.19 -10.93 2.34
C ALA A 134 9.72 -9.53 2.68
N ILE A 135 9.04 -8.80 3.56
CA ILE A 135 9.50 -7.49 4.07
C ILE A 135 10.80 -7.65 4.85
N ALA A 136 10.92 -8.67 5.72
CA ALA A 136 12.14 -8.94 6.47
C ALA A 136 13.31 -9.27 5.53
N ARG A 137 13.07 -10.00 4.44
CA ARG A 137 14.08 -10.28 3.40
C ARG A 137 14.55 -9.00 2.72
N VAL A 138 13.63 -8.10 2.33
CA VAL A 138 14.01 -6.80 1.75
C VAL A 138 14.76 -5.97 2.78
N ARG A 139 14.32 -5.98 4.04
CA ARG A 139 14.97 -5.27 5.14
C ARG A 139 16.42 -5.70 5.30
N ALA A 140 16.69 -6.99 5.43
CA ALA A 140 18.03 -7.54 5.53
C ALA A 140 18.89 -7.14 4.31
N ALA A 141 18.34 -7.19 3.10
CA ALA A 141 19.06 -6.76 1.91
C ALA A 141 19.40 -5.25 1.91
N VAL A 142 18.53 -4.40 2.49
CA VAL A 142 18.79 -2.97 2.62
C VAL A 142 19.84 -2.67 3.69
N GLU A 143 19.81 -3.42 4.80
CA GLU A 143 20.73 -3.28 5.93
C GLU A 143 22.15 -3.75 5.56
N ALA A 144 22.26 -4.82 4.76
CA ALA A 144 23.54 -5.33 4.24
C ALA A 144 24.26 -4.41 3.26
N VAL A 145 23.57 -3.41 2.71
CA VAL A 145 24.16 -2.45 1.77
C VAL A 145 24.77 -1.30 2.54
N VAL A 146 26.06 -1.05 2.32
CA VAL A 146 26.67 0.23 2.69
C VAL A 146 26.13 1.29 1.74
N TRP A 147 25.60 2.38 2.30
CA TRP A 147 25.02 3.50 1.54
C TRP A 147 25.96 4.71 1.51
N PRO A 148 27.01 4.70 0.66
CA PRO A 148 28.03 5.74 0.65
C PRO A 148 27.54 7.03 -0.04
N GLY A 149 28.34 8.07 0.14
CA GLY A 149 28.23 9.31 -0.61
C GLY A 149 27.08 10.23 -0.19
N PRO A 150 26.91 11.38 -0.87
CA PRO A 150 25.99 12.44 -0.44
C PRO A 150 24.51 12.04 -0.46
N GLY A 151 24.13 11.10 -1.34
CA GLY A 151 22.75 10.62 -1.50
C GLY A 151 22.41 9.37 -0.70
N GLY A 152 23.40 8.55 -0.32
CA GLY A 152 23.18 7.22 0.26
C GLY A 152 22.38 7.26 1.55
N GLY A 153 22.70 8.18 2.46
CA GLY A 153 21.93 8.34 3.71
C GLY A 153 20.47 8.73 3.48
N THR A 154 20.17 9.50 2.43
CA THR A 154 18.78 9.84 2.06
C THR A 154 18.06 8.64 1.47
N ASP A 155 18.75 7.86 0.64
CA ASP A 155 18.19 6.66 0.00
C ASP A 155 17.85 5.59 1.04
N LEU A 156 18.72 5.39 2.04
CA LEU A 156 18.43 4.55 3.20
C LEU A 156 17.21 5.03 4.00
N LYS A 157 17.08 6.35 4.27
CA LYS A 157 15.88 6.92 4.93
C LYS A 157 14.60 6.65 4.12
N ASN A 158 14.68 6.75 2.79
CA ASN A 158 13.53 6.52 1.91
C ASN A 158 13.08 5.06 1.97
N LEU A 159 14.01 4.11 1.80
CA LEU A 159 13.71 2.69 1.91
C LEU A 159 13.20 2.33 3.30
N THR A 160 13.79 2.91 4.36
CA THR A 160 13.31 2.74 5.74
C THR A 160 11.86 3.20 5.91
N ALA A 161 11.50 4.39 5.42
CA ALA A 161 10.13 4.89 5.50
C ALA A 161 9.15 4.00 4.73
N ARG A 162 9.58 3.48 3.58
CA ARG A 162 8.75 2.58 2.75
C ARG A 162 8.62 1.19 3.36
N LEU A 163 9.65 0.68 4.02
CA LEU A 163 9.57 -0.57 4.78
C LEU A 163 8.54 -0.46 5.90
N GLN A 164 8.50 0.66 6.65
CA GLN A 164 7.45 0.90 7.65
C GLN A 164 6.05 0.92 7.03
N LEU A 165 5.88 1.58 5.88
CA LEU A 165 4.60 1.61 5.15
C LEU A 165 4.20 0.22 4.63
N ALA A 166 5.17 -0.58 4.16
CA ALA A 166 4.97 -1.96 3.71
C ALA A 166 4.52 -2.87 4.88
N GLU A 167 5.11 -2.72 6.06
CA GLU A 167 4.70 -3.46 7.27
C GLU A 167 3.27 -3.13 7.72
N GLN A 168 2.92 -1.84 7.63
CA GLN A 168 1.56 -1.37 7.91
C GLN A 168 0.56 -1.90 6.89
N ALA A 169 0.91 -1.84 5.59
CA ALA A 169 0.10 -2.36 4.50
C ALA A 169 0.00 -3.90 4.51
N GLY A 170 0.96 -4.60 5.12
CA GLY A 170 1.05 -6.05 5.14
C GLY A 170 1.47 -6.62 3.78
N GLY A 171 2.38 -5.95 3.07
CA GLY A 171 2.88 -6.35 1.76
C GLY A 171 3.95 -5.40 1.22
N LEU A 172 4.71 -5.84 0.23
CA LEU A 172 5.76 -5.02 -0.40
C LEU A 172 5.20 -3.85 -1.23
N GLU A 173 3.92 -3.93 -1.61
CA GLU A 173 3.18 -2.85 -2.25
C GLU A 173 2.61 -1.89 -1.21
N HIS A 174 2.83 -0.59 -1.42
CA HIS A 174 2.35 0.45 -0.53
C HIS A 174 2.01 1.72 -1.31
N GLU A 175 1.04 2.45 -0.78
CA GLU A 175 0.59 3.74 -1.31
C GLU A 175 1.26 4.87 -0.55
N VAL A 176 1.91 5.79 -1.26
CA VAL A 176 2.53 6.95 -0.62
C VAL A 176 2.63 8.14 -1.57
N SER A 177 2.29 9.33 -1.07
CA SER A 177 2.57 10.59 -1.77
C SER A 177 3.97 11.09 -1.45
N VAL A 178 4.61 11.81 -2.38
CA VAL A 178 5.95 12.38 -2.15
C VAL A 178 5.99 13.28 -0.91
N ARG A 179 4.90 14.02 -0.63
CA ARG A 179 4.81 14.89 0.56
C ARG A 179 4.76 14.09 1.87
N GLN A 180 3.95 13.03 1.91
CA GLN A 180 3.87 12.14 3.07
C GLN A 180 5.22 11.46 3.31
N LEU A 181 5.88 10.99 2.25
CA LEU A 181 7.20 10.38 2.35
C LEU A 181 8.26 11.39 2.85
N ALA A 182 8.19 12.65 2.40
CA ALA A 182 9.07 13.72 2.90
C ALA A 182 8.84 14.05 4.38
N GLU A 183 7.59 13.96 4.84
CA GLU A 183 7.24 14.11 6.26
C GLU A 183 7.84 12.96 7.09
N LEU A 184 7.69 11.70 6.64
CA LEU A 184 8.26 10.52 7.31
C LEU A 184 9.79 10.54 7.38
N MET A 185 10.45 10.92 6.28
CA MET A 185 11.92 10.99 6.20
C MET A 185 12.52 12.21 6.90
N GLY A 186 11.70 13.19 7.27
CA GLY A 186 12.17 14.44 7.85
C GLY A 186 12.90 15.37 6.87
N CYS A 187 12.69 15.25 5.55
CA CYS A 187 13.42 16.02 4.53
C CYS A 187 12.51 16.86 3.60
N ALA A 188 13.12 17.54 2.62
CA ALA A 188 12.38 18.30 1.61
C ALA A 188 11.78 17.40 0.52
N ARG A 189 10.72 17.87 -0.15
CA ARG A 189 10.04 17.16 -1.24
C ARG A 189 10.99 16.83 -2.40
N SER A 190 11.81 17.79 -2.83
CA SER A 190 12.77 17.60 -3.92
C SER A 190 13.81 16.53 -3.60
N THR A 191 14.21 16.41 -2.32
CA THR A 191 15.14 15.37 -1.85
C THR A 191 14.52 13.97 -2.01
N VAL A 192 13.23 13.83 -1.72
CA VAL A 192 12.50 12.57 -1.93
C VAL A 192 12.37 12.23 -3.41
N GLU A 193 12.08 13.22 -4.26
CA GLU A 193 11.98 13.01 -5.72
C GLU A 193 13.32 12.54 -6.30
N ALA A 194 14.42 13.20 -5.94
CA ALA A 194 15.76 12.79 -6.35
C ALA A 194 16.13 11.38 -5.85
N SER A 195 15.78 11.06 -4.60
CA SER A 195 15.98 9.72 -4.02
C SER A 195 15.16 8.64 -4.72
N ASN A 196 13.87 8.91 -5.00
CA ASN A 196 13.03 7.98 -5.75
C ASN A 196 13.60 7.67 -7.14
N THR A 197 14.13 8.69 -7.84
CA THR A 197 14.78 8.50 -9.14
C THR A 197 16.00 7.59 -9.03
N ARG A 198 16.90 7.83 -8.06
CA ARG A 198 18.08 6.99 -7.83
C ARG A 198 17.71 5.55 -7.45
N LEU A 199 16.81 5.37 -6.48
CA LEU A 199 16.39 4.05 -6.01
C LEU A 199 15.63 3.25 -7.09
N ARG A 200 14.88 3.92 -7.96
CA ARG A 200 14.27 3.28 -9.13
C ARG A 200 15.32 2.86 -10.14
N ALA A 201 16.31 3.72 -10.44
CA ALA A 201 17.40 3.39 -11.34
C ALA A 201 18.24 2.21 -10.80
N ALA A 202 18.45 2.15 -9.49
CA ALA A 202 19.14 1.07 -8.80
C ALA A 202 18.26 -0.19 -8.58
N GLY A 203 17.02 -0.22 -9.05
CA GLY A 203 16.16 -1.40 -9.00
C GLY A 203 15.48 -1.70 -7.66
N TRP A 204 15.69 -0.88 -6.62
CA TRP A 204 15.05 -1.05 -5.30
C TRP A 204 13.55 -0.72 -5.30
N LEU A 205 13.12 0.15 -6.22
CA LEU A 205 11.74 0.62 -6.31
C LEU A 205 11.14 0.36 -7.69
N SER A 206 9.91 -0.15 -7.71
CA SER A 206 9.07 -0.20 -8.91
C SER A 206 7.79 0.61 -8.70
N LEU A 207 7.48 1.48 -9.65
CA LEU A 207 6.20 2.19 -9.69
C LEU A 207 5.15 1.26 -10.28
N VAL A 208 4.16 0.87 -9.48
CA VAL A 208 3.07 -0.04 -9.89
C VAL A 208 1.96 0.77 -10.56
N THR A 209 1.47 1.80 -9.87
CA THR A 209 0.39 2.66 -10.36
C THR A 209 0.75 4.12 -10.14
N VAL A 210 0.67 4.91 -11.21
CA VAL A 210 0.84 6.37 -11.14
C VAL A 210 -0.38 6.95 -10.43
N GLY A 211 -0.15 7.71 -9.35
CA GLY A 211 -1.21 8.42 -8.66
C GLY A 211 -1.84 9.48 -9.56
N THR A 212 -3.17 9.60 -9.53
CA THR A 212 -3.92 10.60 -10.29
C THR A 212 -4.81 11.42 -9.36
N GLY A 213 -4.76 12.75 -9.51
CA GLY A 213 -5.56 13.69 -8.72
C GLY A 213 -5.33 13.54 -7.22
N GLU A 214 -6.29 12.93 -6.52
CA GLU A 214 -6.28 12.72 -5.08
C GLU A 214 -5.66 11.38 -4.65
N ARG A 215 -5.42 10.46 -5.60
CA ARG A 215 -4.82 9.16 -5.30
C ARG A 215 -3.31 9.27 -5.27
N SER A 216 -2.71 8.68 -4.24
CA SER A 216 -1.26 8.56 -4.14
C SER A 216 -0.73 7.55 -5.17
N SER A 217 0.59 7.52 -5.38
CA SER A 217 1.19 6.51 -6.26
C SER A 217 1.40 5.22 -5.48
N THR A 218 1.14 4.08 -6.13
CA THR A 218 1.41 2.75 -5.57
C THR A 218 2.80 2.31 -5.99
N TRP A 219 3.62 1.95 -5.02
CA TRP A 219 5.00 1.52 -5.21
C TRP A 219 5.20 0.11 -4.66
N SER A 220 6.14 -0.63 -5.23
CA SER A 220 6.56 -1.94 -4.76
C SER A 220 8.05 -1.91 -4.43
N LEU A 221 8.41 -2.45 -3.26
CA LEU A 221 9.80 -2.68 -2.86
C LEU A 221 10.35 -3.94 -3.54
N ARG A 222 11.60 -3.89 -4.01
CA ARG A 222 12.30 -5.01 -4.66
C ARG A 222 13.73 -5.10 -4.16
N ILE A 223 14.30 -6.30 -4.27
CA ILE A 223 15.73 -6.54 -4.08
C ILE A 223 16.35 -6.58 -5.48
N PRO A 224 17.31 -5.69 -5.80
CA PRO A 224 18.05 -5.76 -7.06
C PRO A 224 18.78 -7.10 -7.19
N GLN A 225 18.91 -7.62 -8.41
CA GLN A 225 19.55 -8.92 -8.65
C GLN A 225 21.01 -8.97 -8.16
N GLU A 226 21.72 -7.84 -8.23
CA GLU A 226 23.08 -7.70 -7.69
C GLU A 226 23.12 -7.83 -6.17
N ALA A 227 22.13 -7.28 -5.47
CA ALA A 227 22.00 -7.43 -4.01
C ALA A 227 21.55 -8.84 -3.62
N GLU A 228 20.71 -9.50 -4.45
CA GLU A 228 20.30 -10.89 -4.21
C GLU A 228 21.46 -11.90 -4.25
N ALA A 229 22.54 -11.60 -4.98
CA ALA A 229 23.73 -12.45 -5.03
C ALA A 229 24.55 -12.38 -3.73
N SER A 230 24.45 -11.26 -3.00
CA SER A 230 25.12 -11.06 -1.71
C SER A 230 24.31 -11.61 -0.53
N CYS A 231 23.02 -11.89 -0.71
CA CYS A 231 22.19 -12.51 0.32
C CYS A 231 22.34 -14.04 0.28
N ALA A 232 22.81 -14.64 1.38
CA ALA A 232 22.83 -16.09 1.53
C ALA A 232 21.42 -16.67 1.29
N ARG A 233 21.26 -17.52 0.27
CA ARG A 233 19.99 -18.19 -0.03
C ARG A 233 19.79 -19.37 0.91
N PRO A 234 18.65 -19.48 1.61
CA PRO A 234 18.32 -20.70 2.35
C PRO A 234 18.32 -21.90 1.38
N GLY A 235 19.20 -22.88 1.61
CA GLY A 235 19.29 -24.11 0.82
C GLY A 235 20.43 -24.18 -0.19
N HIS A 236 21.27 -23.15 -0.34
CA HIS A 236 22.50 -23.31 -1.11
C HIS A 236 23.54 -24.04 -0.25
N ARG A 237 23.80 -25.32 -0.59
CA ARG A 237 24.99 -26.03 -0.11
C ARG A 237 26.21 -25.34 -0.76
N PRO A 238 27.27 -24.99 -0.01
CA PRO A 238 28.52 -24.55 -0.62
C PRO A 238 29.01 -25.62 -1.60
N ALA A 239 29.69 -25.18 -2.67
CA ALA A 239 30.13 -26.07 -3.72
C ALA A 239 31.01 -27.20 -3.13
N PRO A 240 30.95 -28.45 -3.66
CA PRO A 240 31.73 -29.55 -3.14
C PRO A 240 33.22 -29.27 -3.39
N GLY A 241 33.92 -28.75 -2.38
CA GLY A 241 35.33 -28.34 -2.49
C GLY A 241 35.79 -27.40 -1.38
N GLU A 242 34.88 -26.58 -0.83
CA GLU A 242 35.15 -25.73 0.34
C GLU A 242 35.02 -26.53 1.65
N ARG A 243 35.95 -27.48 1.84
CA ARG A 243 36.23 -28.06 3.17
C ARG A 243 37.49 -27.38 3.72
N GLY A 244 37.35 -26.11 4.06
CA GLY A 244 38.29 -25.39 4.91
C GLY A 244 37.52 -24.92 6.13
N ALA A 245 37.97 -25.33 7.32
CA ALA A 245 37.54 -24.77 8.59
C ALA A 245 38.12 -23.35 8.78
N GLU A 246 37.93 -22.48 7.77
CA GLU A 246 38.25 -21.07 7.82
C GLU A 246 36.97 -20.32 8.15
N GLY A 247 36.82 -19.97 9.44
CA GLY A 247 35.85 -19.03 9.97
C GLY A 247 34.39 -19.34 9.64
N VAL A 248 33.63 -19.82 10.64
CA VAL A 248 32.23 -19.37 10.73
C VAL A 248 32.30 -17.83 10.64
N PRO A 249 31.68 -17.17 9.64
CA PRO A 249 31.63 -15.72 9.61
C PRO A 249 31.13 -15.29 10.98
N ASP A 250 31.96 -14.54 11.69
CA ASP A 250 31.72 -14.18 13.08
C ASP A 250 30.35 -13.50 13.11
N ALA A 251 29.32 -14.21 13.60
CA ALA A 251 27.92 -13.83 13.50
C ALA A 251 27.61 -12.54 14.32
N HIS A 252 28.65 -11.92 14.85
CA HIS A 252 28.66 -10.75 15.70
C HIS A 252 29.45 -9.56 15.11
N THR A 253 30.13 -9.69 13.95
CA THR A 253 31.00 -8.60 13.43
C THR A 253 30.42 -7.74 12.32
N ASP A 254 29.38 -8.17 11.60
CA ASP A 254 28.77 -7.35 10.55
C ASP A 254 27.56 -6.60 11.10
N ARG A 255 27.80 -5.63 11.99
CA ARG A 255 26.74 -4.75 12.48
C ARG A 255 26.34 -3.76 11.40
N GLU A 256 25.12 -3.95 10.91
CA GLU A 256 24.47 -3.09 9.92
C GLU A 256 23.69 -1.94 10.58
N VAL A 257 23.31 -0.92 9.78
CA VAL A 257 22.45 0.16 10.27
C VAL A 257 21.01 -0.35 10.35
N SER A 258 20.49 -0.59 11.56
CA SER A 258 19.12 -1.07 11.75
C SER A 258 18.10 -0.08 11.18
N THR A 259 17.38 -0.49 10.14
CA THR A 259 16.34 0.32 9.51
C THR A 259 15.14 0.51 10.44
N ARG A 260 14.87 -0.44 11.37
CA ARG A 260 13.84 -0.24 12.40
C ARG A 260 14.24 0.91 13.33
N ALA A 261 15.45 0.85 13.89
CA ALA A 261 15.99 1.90 14.75
C ALA A 261 16.01 3.25 14.02
N LEU A 262 16.54 3.30 12.80
CA LEU A 262 16.57 4.51 11.98
C LEU A 262 15.16 5.09 11.76
N GLY A 263 14.19 4.21 11.49
CA GLY A 263 12.81 4.59 11.26
C GLY A 263 12.13 5.27 12.45
N THR A 264 12.59 5.01 13.68
CA THR A 264 12.06 5.66 14.89
C THR A 264 12.58 7.09 15.07
N VAL A 265 13.81 7.40 14.62
CA VAL A 265 14.46 8.69 14.88
C VAL A 265 14.54 9.61 13.66
N MET A 266 14.55 9.06 12.43
CA MET A 266 14.87 9.84 11.22
C MET A 266 13.90 10.98 10.90
N GLY A 267 12.65 10.88 11.36
CA GLY A 267 11.58 11.87 11.17
C GLY A 267 11.45 12.87 12.32
N THR A 268 12.26 12.74 13.37
CA THR A 268 12.24 13.62 14.54
C THR A 268 12.99 14.92 14.26
N ASP A 269 12.61 16.00 14.96
CA ASP A 269 13.26 17.30 14.80
C ASP A 269 14.72 17.29 15.29
N ALA A 270 15.06 16.45 16.29
CA ALA A 270 16.45 16.23 16.72
C ALA A 270 17.35 15.69 15.59
N CYS A 271 16.78 14.94 14.65
CA CYS A 271 17.49 14.42 13.48
C CYS A 271 17.34 15.31 12.22
N HIS A 272 16.87 16.55 12.38
CA HIS A 272 16.84 17.54 11.31
C HIS A 272 18.27 17.95 10.90
N HIS A 273 18.47 18.43 9.67
CA HIS A 273 19.82 18.71 9.14
C HIS A 273 20.57 19.83 9.89
N TYR A 274 19.85 20.70 10.60
CA TYR A 274 20.42 21.73 11.48
C TYR A 274 20.84 21.21 12.86
N ALA A 275 20.41 20.00 13.24
CA ALA A 275 20.81 19.31 14.47
C ALA A 275 21.74 18.12 14.10
N HIS A 276 21.34 16.89 14.39
CA HIS A 276 22.16 15.70 14.10
C HIS A 276 22.12 15.28 12.63
N GLY A 277 21.06 15.64 11.91
CA GLY A 277 20.85 15.32 10.51
C GLY A 277 20.78 13.81 10.22
N THR A 278 20.86 13.46 8.93
CA THR A 278 20.81 12.07 8.49
C THR A 278 21.99 11.25 9.01
N SER A 279 23.19 11.82 9.07
CA SER A 279 24.36 11.11 9.58
C SER A 279 24.23 10.72 11.05
N GLY A 280 23.78 11.64 11.91
CA GLY A 280 23.60 11.32 13.33
C GLY A 280 22.49 10.29 13.57
N ALA A 281 21.38 10.37 12.83
CA ALA A 281 20.32 9.36 12.89
C ALA A 281 20.84 7.95 12.51
N ARG A 282 21.72 7.87 11.50
CA ARG A 282 22.35 6.60 11.09
C ARG A 282 23.34 6.07 12.11
N ILE A 283 24.13 6.96 12.74
CA ILE A 283 25.02 6.57 13.84
C ILE A 283 24.19 5.97 14.96
N LEU A 284 23.16 6.67 15.45
CA LEU A 284 22.29 6.16 16.52
C LEU A 284 21.66 4.81 16.20
N ALA A 285 21.24 4.60 14.94
CA ALA A 285 20.66 3.36 14.48
C ALA A 285 21.65 2.18 14.37
N ALA A 286 22.96 2.44 14.43
CA ALA A 286 24.02 1.44 14.40
C ALA A 286 24.58 1.11 15.80
N LEU A 287 24.27 1.90 16.83
CA LEU A 287 24.80 1.70 18.18
C LEU A 287 24.05 0.59 18.94
N HIS A 288 24.80 -0.13 19.78
CA HIS A 288 24.29 -1.17 20.67
C HIS A 288 24.67 -0.85 22.14
N PRO A 289 23.85 -1.21 23.13
CA PRO A 289 24.13 -0.88 24.53
C PRO A 289 25.24 -1.71 25.19
N LEU A 290 25.49 -2.92 24.69
CA LEU A 290 26.49 -3.83 25.28
C LEU A 290 27.78 -3.91 24.47
N ASP A 291 27.71 -3.62 23.17
CA ASP A 291 28.79 -3.88 22.25
C ASP A 291 29.07 -2.58 21.48
N GLY A 292 29.99 -1.81 22.01
CA GLY A 292 30.34 -0.50 21.46
C GLY A 292 31.10 -0.64 20.14
N LEU A 293 31.06 0.41 19.34
CA LEU A 293 31.77 0.48 18.07
C LEU A 293 32.82 1.58 18.11
N ASP A 294 34.02 1.31 17.62
CA ASP A 294 35.00 2.37 17.40
C ASP A 294 34.59 3.26 16.20
N ILE A 295 35.24 4.42 16.08
CA ILE A 295 34.96 5.40 15.02
C ILE A 295 35.28 4.86 13.61
N ALA A 296 36.30 4.00 13.47
CA ALA A 296 36.70 3.46 12.17
C ALA A 296 35.67 2.44 11.66
N HIS A 297 35.17 1.58 12.55
CA HIS A 297 34.11 0.64 12.27
C HIS A 297 32.79 1.36 11.96
N LEU A 298 32.40 2.37 12.76
CA LEU A 298 31.24 3.23 12.45
C LEU A 298 31.37 3.91 11.07
N ALA A 299 32.57 4.37 10.71
CA ALA A 299 32.82 4.97 9.41
C ALA A 299 32.64 3.98 8.26
N ALA A 300 33.10 2.73 8.43
CA ALA A 300 32.91 1.66 7.46
C ALA A 300 31.43 1.31 7.27
N VAL A 301 30.72 1.01 8.37
CA VAL A 301 29.29 0.64 8.35
C VAL A 301 28.41 1.74 7.74
N ILE A 302 28.68 3.00 8.09
CA ILE A 302 27.86 4.12 7.62
C ILE A 302 28.31 4.61 6.23
N GLY A 303 29.49 4.22 5.75
CA GLY A 303 30.04 4.71 4.48
C GLY A 303 30.30 6.22 4.51
N LEU A 304 30.78 6.74 5.65
CA LEU A 304 31.15 8.14 5.84
C LEU A 304 32.62 8.26 6.21
N HIS A 305 33.22 9.42 5.94
CA HIS A 305 34.59 9.68 6.36
C HIS A 305 34.71 9.73 7.89
N ARG A 306 35.77 9.13 8.46
CA ARG A 306 36.03 9.05 9.91
C ARG A 306 35.91 10.39 10.65
N THR A 307 36.36 11.49 10.05
CA THR A 307 36.28 12.83 10.68
C THR A 307 34.85 13.34 10.75
N THR A 308 33.99 12.96 9.80
CA THR A 308 32.57 13.29 9.84
C THR A 308 31.85 12.45 10.90
N VAL A 309 32.22 11.17 11.05
CA VAL A 309 31.68 10.30 12.11
C VAL A 309 32.07 10.84 13.48
N ARG A 310 33.35 11.08 13.75
CA ARG A 310 33.83 11.65 15.03
C ARG A 310 33.07 12.91 15.40
N ARG A 311 33.05 13.92 14.53
CA ARG A 311 32.32 15.19 14.76
C ARG A 311 30.83 14.99 15.07
N ARG A 312 30.21 13.93 14.54
CA ARG A 312 28.79 13.63 14.79
C ARG A 312 28.59 12.85 16.08
N VAL A 313 29.49 11.92 16.40
CA VAL A 313 29.53 11.22 17.70
C VAL A 313 29.72 12.23 18.82
N ASP A 314 30.68 13.16 18.73
CA ASP A 314 30.93 14.16 19.77
C ASP A 314 29.65 14.95 20.12
N LYS A 315 28.87 15.33 19.10
CA LYS A 315 27.58 16.01 19.28
C LYS A 315 26.50 15.11 19.88
N LEU A 316 26.46 13.83 19.52
CA LEU A 316 25.52 12.87 20.09
C LEU A 316 25.84 12.60 21.56
N VAL A 317 27.13 12.56 21.93
CA VAL A 317 27.60 12.43 23.32
C VAL A 317 27.25 13.69 24.11
N GLU A 318 27.49 14.89 23.56
CA GLU A 318 27.10 16.17 24.16
C GLU A 318 25.59 16.22 24.50
N ASP A 319 24.75 15.68 23.62
CA ASP A 319 23.29 15.67 23.78
C ASP A 319 22.77 14.43 24.56
N GLY A 320 23.66 13.57 25.07
CA GLY A 320 23.32 12.37 25.84
C GLY A 320 22.62 11.28 25.04
N LEU A 321 22.77 11.27 23.71
CA LEU A 321 22.20 10.27 22.80
C LEU A 321 23.19 9.13 22.48
N ALA A 322 24.47 9.31 22.80
CA ALA A 322 25.53 8.30 22.71
C ALA A 322 26.41 8.37 23.96
N GLU A 323 27.06 7.27 24.31
CA GLU A 323 28.08 7.21 25.38
C GLU A 323 29.41 6.77 24.78
N GLU A 324 30.52 7.43 25.15
CA GLU A 324 31.87 7.00 24.75
C GLU A 324 32.62 6.46 25.97
N ALA A 325 33.12 5.22 25.87
CA ALA A 325 33.90 4.56 26.90
C ALA A 325 34.96 3.66 26.26
N ASP A 326 36.20 3.71 26.76
CA ASP A 326 37.33 2.91 26.27
C ASP A 326 37.58 3.03 24.75
N GLY A 327 37.32 4.20 24.18
CA GLY A 327 37.46 4.46 22.73
C GLY A 327 36.35 3.86 21.86
N LEU A 328 35.33 3.27 22.49
CA LEU A 328 34.15 2.71 21.85
C LEU A 328 32.92 3.58 22.12
N VAL A 329 31.98 3.59 21.17
CA VAL A 329 30.73 4.34 21.23
C VAL A 329 29.57 3.37 21.45
N TYR A 330 28.76 3.62 22.47
CA TYR A 330 27.65 2.79 22.90
C TYR A 330 26.32 3.53 22.79
N LEU A 331 25.25 2.75 22.69
CA LEU A 331 23.90 3.26 22.89
C LEU A 331 23.63 3.40 24.41
N PRO A 332 23.20 4.56 24.92
CA PRO A 332 22.86 4.71 26.32
C PRO A 332 21.79 3.71 26.76
N ARG A 333 21.94 3.14 27.95
CA ARG A 333 21.03 2.06 28.43
C ARG A 333 19.57 2.49 28.51
N HIS A 334 19.28 3.75 28.80
CA HIS A 334 17.91 4.27 28.85
C HIS A 334 17.27 4.43 27.47
N LEU A 335 18.08 4.43 26.40
CA LEU A 335 17.63 4.44 25.00
C LEU A 335 17.63 3.04 24.38
N ALA A 336 18.01 2.01 25.11
CA ALA A 336 17.97 0.63 24.67
C ALA A 336 16.58 0.01 24.91
N GLY A 337 16.12 -0.80 23.97
CA GLY A 337 14.95 -1.66 24.07
C GLY A 337 15.25 -3.05 23.48
N ASP A 338 14.26 -3.94 23.55
CA ASP A 338 14.41 -5.37 23.21
C ASP A 338 14.89 -5.60 21.76
N GLU A 339 14.54 -4.71 20.83
CA GLU A 339 14.93 -4.77 19.41
C GLU A 339 15.93 -3.66 19.01
N GLY A 340 16.68 -3.09 19.96
CA GLY A 340 17.68 -2.05 19.72
C GLY A 340 17.26 -0.66 20.21
N LEU A 341 17.35 0.37 19.37
CA LEU A 341 17.06 1.75 19.77
C LEU A 341 15.57 1.95 20.10
N ARG A 342 15.29 2.31 21.35
CA ARG A 342 14.00 2.81 21.85
C ARG A 342 14.16 4.28 22.23
N PRO A 343 13.88 5.21 21.32
CA PRO A 343 14.10 6.62 21.62
C PRO A 343 13.15 7.13 22.71
N ASP A 344 13.68 7.88 23.66
CA ASP A 344 12.89 8.67 24.59
C ASP A 344 12.33 9.91 23.87
N PRO A 345 10.99 10.02 23.68
CA PRO A 345 10.38 11.14 22.98
C PRO A 345 10.58 12.49 23.69
N ASP A 346 10.74 12.51 25.01
CA ASP A 346 10.98 13.74 25.78
C ASP A 346 12.43 14.19 25.60
N GLN A 347 13.40 13.27 25.68
CA GLN A 347 14.81 13.58 25.41
C GLN A 347 15.00 14.10 23.98
N LEU A 348 14.42 13.44 22.97
CA LEU A 348 14.53 13.92 21.58
C LEU A 348 13.85 15.28 21.36
N ARG A 349 12.78 15.58 22.11
CA ARG A 349 12.17 16.92 22.09
C ARG A 349 13.08 17.97 22.74
N GLN A 350 13.73 17.63 23.85
CA GLN A 350 14.69 18.52 24.51
C GLN A 350 15.90 18.82 23.61
N VAL A 351 16.51 17.79 23.02
CA VAL A 351 17.61 17.96 22.05
C VAL A 351 17.16 18.83 20.86
N ALA A 352 15.94 18.65 20.37
CA ALA A 352 15.41 19.50 19.30
C ALA A 352 15.26 20.97 19.74
N LEU A 353 14.87 21.23 20.99
CA LEU A 353 14.80 22.58 21.55
C LEU A 353 16.20 23.20 21.67
N ASP A 354 17.14 22.46 22.27
CA ASP A 354 18.52 22.93 22.51
C ASP A 354 19.25 23.23 21.21
N ARG A 355 19.01 22.42 20.17
CA ARG A 355 19.56 22.62 18.82
C ARG A 355 18.71 23.57 17.93
N GLY A 356 17.64 24.17 18.46
CA GLY A 356 16.81 25.15 17.74
C GLY A 356 16.01 24.60 16.55
N THR A 357 15.74 23.29 16.55
CA THR A 357 15.02 22.58 15.48
C THR A 357 13.59 22.20 15.82
N ALA A 358 13.16 22.41 17.06
CA ALA A 358 11.81 22.12 17.51
C ALA A 358 10.72 22.77 16.64
N GLY A 359 9.71 21.97 16.29
CA GLY A 359 8.55 22.37 15.52
C GLY A 359 8.80 22.47 14.01
N LEU A 360 10.00 22.18 13.50
CA LEU A 360 10.26 22.22 12.05
C LEU A 360 9.44 21.17 11.30
N GLY A 361 9.33 19.95 11.84
CA GLY A 361 8.50 18.89 11.28
C GLY A 361 7.02 19.26 11.26
N GLU A 362 6.51 19.90 12.31
CA GLU A 362 5.13 20.38 12.36
C GLU A 362 4.87 21.51 11.36
N ARG A 363 5.77 22.50 11.28
CA ARG A 363 5.69 23.57 10.27
C ARG A 363 5.66 22.99 8.85
N ARG A 364 6.44 21.93 8.58
CA ARG A 364 6.42 21.22 7.31
C ARG A 364 5.07 20.52 7.07
N ARG A 365 4.56 19.77 8.04
CA ARG A 365 3.25 19.10 7.95
C ARG A 365 2.12 20.10 7.70
N LYS A 366 2.12 21.24 8.41
CA LYS A 366 1.15 22.33 8.21
C LYS A 366 1.23 22.88 6.78
N ARG A 367 2.43 23.27 6.32
CA ARG A 367 2.65 23.74 4.95
C ARG A 367 2.17 22.73 3.91
N HIS A 368 2.48 21.45 4.08
CA HIS A 368 2.02 20.41 3.16
C HIS A 368 0.50 20.21 3.21
N SER A 369 -0.12 20.33 4.39
CA SER A 369 -1.57 20.30 4.55
C SER A 369 -2.24 21.46 3.81
N ASP A 370 -1.74 22.68 3.98
CA ASP A 370 -2.22 23.86 3.27
C ASP A 370 -2.08 23.69 1.75
N GLN A 371 -0.93 23.21 1.28
CA GLN A 371 -0.73 22.90 -0.15
C GLN A 371 -1.71 21.85 -0.67
N ARG A 372 -2.01 20.80 0.11
CA ARG A 372 -3.02 19.79 -0.27
C ARG A 372 -4.41 20.41 -0.36
N ARG A 373 -4.79 21.26 0.60
CA ARG A 373 -6.06 22.00 0.58
C ARG A 373 -6.16 22.87 -0.68
N TYR A 374 -5.18 23.73 -0.93
CA TYR A 374 -5.16 24.60 -2.11
C TYR A 374 -5.21 23.81 -3.42
N TYR A 375 -4.53 22.66 -3.49
CA TYR A 375 -4.58 21.82 -4.67
C TYR A 375 -5.96 21.21 -4.91
N ARG A 376 -6.66 20.76 -3.85
CA ARG A 376 -8.04 20.28 -3.96
C ARG A 376 -9.00 21.38 -4.41
N GLU A 377 -8.89 22.57 -3.82
CA GLU A 377 -9.68 23.74 -4.23
C GLU A 377 -9.45 24.07 -5.71
N TRP A 378 -8.19 24.05 -6.16
CA TRP A 378 -7.84 24.26 -7.56
C TRP A 378 -8.42 23.19 -8.49
N LEU A 379 -8.39 21.91 -8.10
CA LEU A 379 -9.01 20.81 -8.86
C LEU A 379 -10.52 21.00 -8.99
N THR A 380 -11.19 21.35 -7.90
CA THR A 380 -12.64 21.64 -7.89
C THR A 380 -12.97 22.82 -8.80
N ALA A 381 -12.24 23.94 -8.68
CA ALA A 381 -12.44 25.12 -9.52
C ALA A 381 -12.15 24.82 -11.01
N ARG A 382 -11.18 23.96 -11.30
CA ARG A 382 -10.88 23.49 -12.66
C ARG A 382 -12.01 22.63 -13.21
N ALA A 383 -12.54 21.70 -12.42
CA ALA A 383 -13.67 20.84 -12.80
C ALA A 383 -14.94 21.66 -13.07
N GLN A 384 -15.23 22.66 -12.22
CA GLN A 384 -16.34 23.58 -12.42
C GLN A 384 -16.19 24.41 -13.71
N ARG A 385 -14.99 24.94 -13.99
CA ARG A 385 -14.72 25.65 -15.26
C ARG A 385 -14.89 24.73 -16.47
N ALA A 386 -14.43 23.49 -16.39
CA ALA A 386 -14.62 22.50 -17.45
C ALA A 386 -16.11 22.17 -17.66
N ALA A 387 -16.89 22.03 -16.58
CA ALA A 387 -18.33 21.82 -16.64
C ALA A 387 -19.07 23.02 -17.28
N LYS A 388 -18.74 24.25 -16.88
CA LYS A 388 -19.28 25.48 -17.49
C LYS A 388 -18.94 25.58 -18.98
N ARG A 389 -17.72 25.23 -19.39
CA ARG A 389 -17.33 25.20 -20.82
C ARG A 389 -18.03 24.10 -21.62
N ARG A 390 -18.45 23.01 -20.97
CA ARG A 390 -19.23 21.93 -21.59
C ARG A 390 -20.71 22.26 -21.66
N GLN A 391 -21.21 23.22 -20.89
CA GLN A 391 -22.55 23.75 -21.09
C GLN A 391 -22.56 24.39 -22.48
N PRO A 392 -23.38 23.88 -23.41
CA PRO A 392 -23.43 24.45 -24.75
C PRO A 392 -23.91 25.90 -24.62
N GLY A 393 -23.06 26.86 -25.02
CA GLY A 393 -23.36 28.30 -24.93
C GLY A 393 -24.55 28.74 -25.78
N ARG A 394 -25.07 27.85 -26.62
CA ARG A 394 -26.35 27.95 -27.28
C ARG A 394 -27.15 26.69 -26.98
N ALA A 395 -28.46 26.81 -26.81
CA ALA A 395 -29.35 25.66 -26.86
C ALA A 395 -28.99 24.85 -28.13
N ARG A 396 -28.90 23.53 -27.99
CA ARG A 396 -28.63 22.64 -29.13
C ARG A 396 -29.66 22.99 -30.21
N LEU A 397 -29.20 23.48 -31.37
CA LEU A 397 -30.08 23.72 -32.51
C LEU A 397 -30.82 22.40 -32.77
N ARG A 398 -32.11 22.37 -32.46
CA ARG A 398 -32.98 21.27 -32.85
C ARG A 398 -33.40 21.60 -34.27
N LEU A 399 -33.11 20.70 -35.20
CA LEU A 399 -33.75 20.75 -36.51
C LEU A 399 -35.26 20.65 -36.27
N VAL A 400 -36.00 21.63 -36.78
CA VAL A 400 -37.46 21.62 -36.78
C VAL A 400 -37.88 20.46 -37.69
N PRO A 401 -38.63 19.45 -37.20
CA PRO A 401 -39.12 18.37 -38.05
C PRO A 401 -39.96 18.93 -39.22
N GLU A 402 -39.87 18.30 -40.39
CA GLU A 402 -40.71 18.65 -41.54
C GLU A 402 -42.20 18.55 -41.16
N GLY A 403 -42.97 19.60 -41.47
CA GLY A 403 -44.41 19.67 -41.20
C GLY A 403 -44.82 20.41 -39.90
N VAL A 404 -43.86 20.84 -39.07
CA VAL A 404 -44.14 21.68 -37.89
C VAL A 404 -44.47 23.12 -38.25
N VAL A 405 -43.89 23.64 -39.34
CA VAL A 405 -44.23 24.95 -39.92
C VAL A 405 -45.05 24.69 -41.19
N ASP A 406 -46.19 25.36 -41.30
CA ASP A 406 -46.96 25.36 -42.54
C ASP A 406 -46.17 26.09 -43.64
N GLN A 407 -45.88 25.42 -44.76
CA GLN A 407 -45.07 25.99 -45.84
C GLN A 407 -45.76 27.15 -46.57
N ASN A 408 -47.09 27.24 -46.51
CA ASN A 408 -47.86 28.24 -47.23
C ASN A 408 -48.16 29.47 -46.36
N THR A 409 -48.26 29.30 -45.03
CA THR A 409 -48.62 30.40 -44.11
C THR A 409 -47.48 30.83 -43.20
N GLY A 410 -46.45 29.99 -43.00
CA GLY A 410 -45.35 30.23 -42.06
C GLY A 410 -45.72 30.01 -40.58
N GLU A 411 -46.96 29.60 -40.29
CA GLU A 411 -47.44 29.41 -38.92
C GLU A 411 -47.00 28.06 -38.33
N LEU A 412 -46.72 28.05 -37.02
CA LEU A 412 -46.38 26.83 -36.28
C LEU A 412 -47.64 26.00 -36.03
N ARG A 413 -47.67 24.77 -36.56
CA ARG A 413 -48.78 23.82 -36.40
C ARG A 413 -48.74 23.06 -35.08
N ASP A 414 -47.58 22.96 -34.43
CA ASP A 414 -47.40 22.25 -33.16
C ASP A 414 -47.29 23.26 -32.00
N PRO A 415 -48.25 23.27 -31.04
CA PRO A 415 -48.22 24.17 -29.89
C PRO A 415 -47.01 23.95 -28.96
N ALA A 416 -46.31 22.81 -29.04
CA ALA A 416 -45.05 22.61 -28.34
C ALA A 416 -43.91 23.55 -28.80
N TRP A 417 -44.12 24.27 -29.91
CA TRP A 417 -43.21 25.27 -30.47
C TRP A 417 -43.73 26.71 -30.34
N GLN A 418 -44.77 26.97 -29.53
CA GLN A 418 -45.19 28.34 -29.23
C GLN A 418 -44.05 29.12 -28.54
N GLY A 419 -43.73 30.31 -29.09
CA GLY A 419 -42.68 31.20 -28.59
C GLY A 419 -41.41 31.28 -29.46
N TRP A 420 -41.29 30.49 -30.53
CA TRP A 420 -40.25 30.71 -31.55
C TRP A 420 -40.58 31.93 -32.42
N ILE A 421 -39.57 32.75 -32.74
CA ILE A 421 -39.67 33.80 -33.76
C ILE A 421 -39.49 33.12 -35.12
N VAL A 422 -40.55 33.09 -35.92
CA VAL A 422 -40.61 32.39 -37.21
C VAL A 422 -40.64 33.34 -38.42
N ASP A 423 -40.31 34.61 -38.20
CA ASP A 423 -40.31 35.65 -39.24
C ASP A 423 -39.42 35.33 -40.46
N ASP A 424 -38.35 34.53 -40.26
CA ASP A 424 -37.59 33.89 -41.33
C ASP A 424 -37.97 32.39 -41.40
N PRO A 425 -38.75 31.97 -42.42
CA PRO A 425 -39.18 30.58 -42.55
C PRO A 425 -38.02 29.60 -42.78
N TYR A 426 -36.86 30.09 -43.23
CA TYR A 426 -35.66 29.28 -43.42
C TYR A 426 -34.74 29.30 -42.19
N ARG A 427 -34.97 30.21 -41.23
CA ARG A 427 -34.16 30.36 -40.01
C ARG A 427 -35.00 30.77 -38.80
N PRO A 428 -35.92 29.92 -38.31
CA PRO A 428 -36.65 30.20 -37.09
C PRO A 428 -35.66 30.31 -35.92
N THR A 429 -35.78 31.39 -35.14
CA THR A 429 -34.90 31.65 -34.00
C THR A 429 -35.69 31.58 -32.71
N TRP A 430 -35.10 30.97 -31.67
CA TRP A 430 -35.66 31.08 -30.33
C TRP A 430 -35.27 32.46 -29.78
N PRO A 431 -36.21 33.28 -29.27
CA PRO A 431 -35.85 34.51 -28.60
C PRO A 431 -34.96 34.14 -27.43
N THR A 432 -33.69 34.51 -27.52
CA THR A 432 -32.76 34.35 -26.39
C THR A 432 -33.37 35.19 -25.27
N PRO A 433 -33.72 34.62 -24.10
CA PRO A 433 -34.12 35.46 -22.98
C PRO A 433 -33.02 36.50 -22.77
N PRO A 434 -33.35 37.78 -22.57
CA PRO A 434 -32.35 38.82 -22.41
C PRO A 434 -31.36 38.38 -21.35
N TRP A 435 -30.07 38.48 -21.65
CA TRP A 435 -29.03 38.16 -20.68
C TRP A 435 -29.32 38.97 -19.41
N PRO A 436 -29.25 38.38 -18.20
CA PRO A 436 -29.44 39.12 -16.96
C PRO A 436 -28.33 40.18 -16.83
N GLY A 437 -28.60 41.38 -17.34
CA GLY A 437 -27.63 42.45 -17.56
C GLY A 437 -28.05 43.45 -18.64
N ASP A 438 -28.81 43.04 -19.66
CA ASP A 438 -29.31 43.91 -20.74
C ASP A 438 -30.69 44.52 -20.43
N ALA A 439 -30.88 45.00 -19.21
CA ALA A 439 -32.00 45.90 -18.92
C ALA A 439 -31.60 47.31 -19.39
N SER A 440 -31.81 47.62 -20.67
CA SER A 440 -31.86 49.02 -21.09
C SER A 440 -32.96 49.72 -20.27
N PRO A 441 -32.64 50.79 -19.54
CA PRO A 441 -33.67 51.64 -18.98
C PRO A 441 -34.28 52.46 -20.13
N GLU A 442 -35.55 52.83 -19.95
CA GLU A 442 -36.33 53.75 -20.80
C GLU A 442 -37.15 53.11 -21.94
N ALA A 443 -38.45 52.95 -21.66
CA ALA A 443 -39.46 53.80 -22.28
C ALA A 443 -40.77 53.70 -21.48
N VAL A 444 -40.83 54.46 -20.38
CA VAL A 444 -42.09 55.02 -19.89
C VAL A 444 -42.35 56.25 -20.75
N CYS A 445 -43.46 56.26 -21.48
CA CYS A 445 -44.33 57.41 -21.76
C CYS A 445 -45.51 56.96 -22.60
N GLY A 446 -46.69 57.49 -22.28
CA GLY A 446 -47.91 57.34 -23.08
C GLY A 446 -48.01 58.35 -24.21
#